data_AF-A0A7J2HPY5-F1
#
_entry.id   AF-A0A7J2HPY5-F1
#
_cell.length_a   1.000
_cell.length_b   1.000
_cell.length_c   1.000
_cell.angle_alpha   90.00
_cell.angle_beta   90.00
_cell.angle_gamma   90.00
#
_symmetry.space_group_name_H-M   'P 1'
#
loop_
_entity.id
_entity.type
_entity.pdbx_description
1 polymer ?
#
loop_
_entity_poly.entity_id
_entity_poly.type
_entity_poly.pdbx_seq_one_letter_code
_entity_poly.pdbx_strand_id
1 'polypeptide(L)'
;MITMSLLWLSLRFVLRDIKFRKFISMLAVLAIACGVAALVSLRIVSASARAAAGGVIEQVFVGELAIYGEGLCDIPEFIVHEVEDAPGVDRAIPMVFVTGYMEGVMAFIFGVKPEDLDYILEC
;
A
#
# COMPACT_ATOMS: atom_id res chain seq x y z
N MET A 1 -47.09 -23.76 5.72
CA MET A 1 -46.61 -22.89 6.81
C MET A 1 -45.69 -23.69 7.71
N ILE A 2 -44.39 -23.44 7.67
CA ILE A 2 -43.47 -24.01 8.67
C ILE A 2 -43.75 -23.27 9.97
N THR A 3 -44.34 -23.96 10.95
CA THR A 3 -44.63 -23.39 12.27
C THR A 3 -43.33 -23.25 13.07
N MET A 4 -43.24 -22.21 13.90
CA MET A 4 -42.05 -21.89 14.71
C MET A 4 -41.61 -23.04 15.62
N SER A 5 -42.58 -23.85 16.07
CA SER A 5 -42.37 -25.08 16.84
C SER A 5 -41.66 -26.18 16.03
N LEU A 6 -41.88 -26.26 14.72
CA LEU A 6 -41.24 -27.22 13.82
C LEU A 6 -39.75 -26.87 13.61
N LEU A 7 -39.43 -25.59 13.39
CA LEU A 7 -38.04 -25.11 13.30
C LEU A 7 -37.27 -25.37 14.60
N TRP A 8 -37.90 -25.12 15.75
CA TRP A 8 -37.29 -25.34 17.06
C TRP A 8 -36.99 -26.83 17.30
N LEU A 9 -37.91 -27.71 16.92
CA LEU A 9 -37.72 -29.15 17.01
C LEU A 9 -36.57 -29.61 16.09
N SER A 10 -36.55 -29.14 14.84
CA SER A 10 -35.48 -29.45 13.87
C SER A 10 -34.11 -28.99 14.36
N LEU A 11 -34.00 -27.80 14.94
CA LEU A 11 -32.74 -27.28 15.49
C LEU A 11 -32.25 -28.16 16.66
N ARG A 12 -33.14 -28.59 17.55
CA ARG A 12 -32.78 -29.52 18.64
C ARG A 12 -32.28 -30.87 18.12
N PHE A 13 -32.86 -31.40 17.06
CA PHE A 13 -32.40 -32.63 16.43
C PHE A 13 -31.00 -32.48 15.84
N VAL A 14 -30.74 -31.39 15.12
CA VAL A 14 -29.41 -31.09 14.53
C VAL A 14 -28.35 -30.93 15.61
N LEU A 15 -28.63 -30.16 16.68
CA LEU A 15 -27.69 -29.99 17.80
C LEU A 15 -27.36 -31.33 18.48
N ARG A 16 -28.36 -32.22 18.58
CA ARG A 16 -28.15 -33.54 19.16
C ARG A 16 -27.32 -34.43 18.23
N ASP A 17 -27.58 -34.41 16.93
CA ASP A 17 -26.83 -35.19 15.93
C ASP A 17 -25.34 -34.77 15.88
N ILE A 18 -25.06 -33.47 15.87
CA ILE A 18 -23.70 -32.91 15.96
C ILE A 18 -22.97 -33.40 17.22
N LYS A 19 -23.68 -33.47 18.36
CA LYS A 19 -23.11 -33.95 19.64
C LYS A 19 -22.79 -35.44 19.63
N PHE A 20 -23.50 -36.26 18.84
CA PHE A 20 -23.19 -37.68 18.67
C PHE A 20 -22.06 -37.90 17.66
N ARG A 21 -21.99 -37.11 16.58
CA ARG A 21 -20.94 -37.18 15.54
C ARG A 21 -19.83 -36.15 15.75
N LYS A 22 -19.24 -36.14 16.95
CA LYS A 22 -18.27 -35.11 17.37
C LYS A 22 -17.08 -34.98 16.42
N PHE A 23 -16.52 -36.11 15.98
CA PHE A 23 -15.28 -36.13 15.20
C PHE A 23 -15.48 -35.56 13.78
N ILE A 24 -16.54 -35.99 13.09
CA ILE A 24 -16.89 -35.50 11.75
C ILE A 24 -17.26 -34.01 11.79
N SER A 25 -18.08 -33.62 12.78
CA SER A 25 -18.50 -32.22 12.93
C SER A 25 -17.31 -31.31 13.24
N MET A 26 -16.37 -31.76 14.08
CA MET A 26 -15.16 -31.02 14.39
C MET A 26 -14.27 -30.85 13.16
N LEU A 27 -14.09 -31.91 12.37
CA LEU A 27 -13.28 -31.86 11.15
C LEU A 27 -13.91 -30.92 10.09
N ALA A 28 -15.24 -30.92 9.97
CA ALA A 28 -15.97 -30.01 9.09
C ALA A 28 -15.82 -28.55 9.52
N VAL A 29 -15.98 -28.25 10.81
CA VAL A 29 -15.77 -26.89 11.35
C VAL A 29 -14.32 -26.45 11.16
N LEU A 30 -13.35 -27.33 11.37
CA LEU A 30 -11.92 -27.04 11.16
C LEU A 30 -11.64 -26.70 9.69
N ALA A 31 -12.19 -27.47 8.75
CA ALA A 31 -12.03 -27.22 7.32
C ALA A 31 -12.60 -25.85 6.92
N ILE A 32 -13.80 -25.52 7.41
CA ILE A 32 -14.42 -24.22 7.16
C ILE A 32 -13.58 -23.09 7.78
N ALA A 33 -13.14 -23.26 9.03
CA ALA A 33 -12.33 -22.27 9.72
C ALA A 33 -11.00 -22.01 9.01
N CYS A 34 -10.33 -23.07 8.55
CA CYS A 34 -9.08 -22.96 7.80
C CYS A 34 -9.27 -22.22 6.47
N GLY A 35 -10.34 -22.55 5.73
CA GLY A 35 -10.69 -21.86 4.48
C GLY A 35 -10.97 -20.36 4.69
N VAL A 36 -11.79 -20.03 5.70
CA VAL A 36 -12.10 -18.63 6.05
C VAL A 36 -10.83 -17.89 6.49
N ALA A 37 -10.01 -18.51 7.35
CA ALA A 37 -8.77 -17.91 7.83
C ALA A 37 -7.80 -17.63 6.67
N ALA A 38 -7.61 -18.57 5.75
CA ALA A 38 -6.75 -18.37 4.58
C ALA A 38 -7.23 -17.20 3.70
N LEU A 39 -8.55 -17.11 3.46
CA LEU A 39 -9.15 -16.06 2.63
C LEU A 39 -9.01 -14.68 3.30
N VAL A 40 -9.25 -14.60 4.61
CA VAL A 40 -9.09 -13.35 5.38
C VAL A 40 -7.62 -12.94 5.42
N SER A 41 -6.69 -13.85 5.69
CA SER A 41 -5.25 -13.57 5.68
C SER A 41 -4.79 -13.02 4.34
N LEU A 42 -5.23 -13.61 3.23
CA LEU A 42 -4.89 -13.12 1.89
C LEU A 42 -5.41 -11.69 1.65
N ARG A 43 -6.64 -11.39 2.11
CA ARG A 43 -7.22 -10.05 1.98
C ARG A 43 -6.49 -9.02 2.83
N ILE A 44 -6.13 -9.37 4.07
CA ILE A 44 -5.35 -8.49 4.95
C ILE A 44 -4.00 -8.21 4.31
N VAL A 45 -3.27 -9.23 3.86
CA VAL A 45 -1.97 -9.05 3.21
C VAL A 45 -2.08 -8.17 1.97
N SER A 46 -3.10 -8.39 1.13
CA SER A 46 -3.32 -7.55 -0.06
C SER A 46 -3.64 -6.09 0.30
N ALA A 47 -4.47 -5.87 1.32
CA ALA A 47 -4.79 -4.52 1.79
C ALA A 47 -3.56 -3.82 2.39
N SER A 48 -2.79 -4.53 3.22
CA SER A 48 -1.57 -4.01 3.83
C SER A 48 -0.48 -3.73 2.78
N ALA A 49 -0.32 -4.60 1.79
CA ALA A 49 0.62 -4.38 0.70
C ALA A 49 0.23 -3.15 -0.12
N ARG A 50 -1.07 -2.95 -0.37
CA ARG A 50 -1.57 -1.75 -1.05
C ARG A 50 -1.36 -0.49 -0.21
N ALA A 51 -1.60 -0.56 1.10
CA ALA A 51 -1.37 0.55 2.01
C ALA A 51 0.12 0.90 2.15
N ALA A 52 0.99 -0.10 2.22
CA ALA A 52 2.44 0.09 2.26
C ALA A 52 2.97 0.66 0.94
N ALA A 53 2.53 0.12 -0.20
CA ALA A 53 2.87 0.68 -1.50
C ALA A 53 2.32 2.10 -1.66
N GLY A 54 1.08 2.35 -1.20
CA GLY A 54 0.47 3.68 -1.18
C GLY A 54 1.29 4.66 -0.34
N GLY A 55 1.70 4.28 0.87
CA GLY A 55 2.54 5.13 1.71
C GLY A 55 3.92 5.40 1.12
N VAL A 56 4.55 4.41 0.46
CA VAL A 56 5.81 4.63 -0.26
C VAL A 56 5.61 5.54 -1.47
N ILE A 57 4.54 5.35 -2.24
CA ILE A 57 4.24 6.19 -3.40
C ILE A 57 3.89 7.61 -2.96
N GLU A 58 3.10 7.78 -1.90
CA GLU A 58 2.81 9.10 -1.34
C GLU A 58 4.09 9.76 -0.85
N GLN A 59 4.93 9.08 -0.06
CA GLN A 59 6.22 9.65 0.38
C GLN A 59 7.19 10.01 -0.75
N VAL A 60 7.09 9.36 -1.91
CA VAL A 60 7.96 9.64 -3.07
C VAL A 60 7.30 10.60 -4.08
N PHE A 61 5.97 10.74 -4.06
CA PHE A 61 5.19 11.47 -5.06
C PHE A 61 3.94 12.13 -4.45
N VAL A 62 4.07 12.93 -3.39
CA VAL A 62 2.98 13.83 -2.98
C VAL A 62 2.86 14.95 -4.02
N GLY A 63 2.21 14.66 -5.16
CA GLY A 63 1.98 15.68 -6.20
C GLY A 63 3.24 16.18 -6.93
N GLU A 64 4.40 15.57 -6.69
CA GLU A 64 5.65 15.94 -7.34
C GLU A 64 5.72 15.35 -8.76
N LEU A 65 5.84 16.22 -9.75
CA LEU A 65 6.08 15.84 -11.14
C LEU A 65 7.58 15.95 -11.45
N ALA A 66 8.24 14.81 -11.60
CA ALA A 66 9.65 14.78 -12.02
C ALA A 66 9.77 14.92 -13.54
N ILE A 67 10.37 16.02 -14.01
CA ILE A 67 10.72 16.23 -15.41
C ILE A 67 12.19 15.80 -15.58
N TYR A 68 12.44 14.77 -16.38
CA TYR A 68 13.80 14.25 -16.64
C TYR A 68 14.13 14.31 -18.13
N GLY A 69 15.38 14.66 -18.44
CA GLY A 69 15.94 14.59 -19.80
C GLY A 69 16.50 13.20 -20.08
N GLU A 70 16.66 12.84 -21.35
CA GLU A 70 17.24 11.55 -21.74
C GLU A 70 18.78 11.50 -21.56
N GLY A 71 19.44 12.66 -21.44
CA GLY A 71 20.88 12.83 -21.29
C GLY A 71 21.31 13.62 -20.04
N LEU A 72 22.62 13.71 -19.86
CA LEU A 72 23.25 14.40 -18.73
C LEU A 72 23.12 15.92 -18.89
N CYS A 73 22.39 16.56 -17.97
CA CYS A 73 22.16 18.01 -17.95
C CYS A 73 21.40 18.55 -19.17
N ASP A 74 20.50 17.74 -19.74
CA ASP A 74 19.68 18.13 -20.90
C ASP A 74 18.62 19.18 -20.59
N ILE A 75 18.30 19.36 -19.30
CA ILE A 75 17.30 20.32 -18.83
C ILE A 75 18.05 21.52 -18.24
N PRO A 76 18.00 22.70 -18.89
CA PRO A 76 18.57 23.90 -18.34
C PRO A 76 17.76 24.44 -17.15
N GLU A 77 18.46 25.04 -16.20
CA GLU A 77 17.88 25.51 -14.93
C GLU A 77 16.77 26.57 -15.09
N PHE A 78 16.80 27.37 -16.17
CA PHE A 78 15.79 28.41 -16.38
C PHE A 78 14.37 27.87 -16.58
N ILE A 79 14.22 26.58 -16.96
CA ILE A 79 12.91 25.94 -17.16
C ILE A 79 12.12 25.90 -15.84
N VAL A 80 12.81 25.90 -14.69
CA VAL A 80 12.16 25.95 -13.37
C VAL A 80 11.14 27.09 -13.30
N HIS A 81 11.51 28.29 -13.75
CA HIS A 81 10.62 29.45 -13.73
C HIS A 81 9.39 29.28 -14.64
N GLU A 82 9.56 28.67 -15.81
CA GLU A 82 8.44 28.39 -16.72
C GLU A 82 7.48 27.33 -16.14
N VAL A 83 8.00 26.37 -15.37
CA VAL A 83 7.21 25.33 -14.71
C VAL A 83 6.47 25.90 -13.50
N GLU A 84 7.10 26.80 -12.72
CA GLU A 84 6.44 27.50 -11.60
C GLU A 84 5.27 28.35 -12.05
N ASP A 85 5.33 28.95 -13.24
CA ASP A 85 4.25 29.77 -13.79
C ASP A 85 3.04 28.94 -14.27
N ALA A 86 3.13 27.61 -14.30
CA ALA A 86 2.06 26.74 -14.78
C ALA A 86 0.91 26.61 -13.74
N PRO A 87 -0.36 26.61 -14.19
CA PRO A 87 -1.49 26.54 -13.28
C PRO A 87 -1.55 25.17 -12.57
N GLY A 88 -1.53 25.20 -11.23
CA GLY A 88 -1.57 24.00 -10.39
C GLY A 88 -0.19 23.52 -9.91
N VAL A 89 0.89 24.22 -10.28
CA VAL A 89 2.23 24.02 -9.70
C VAL A 89 2.37 24.97 -8.51
N ASP A 90 2.68 24.41 -7.33
CA ASP A 90 2.92 25.20 -6.12
C ASP A 90 4.38 25.67 -6.03
N ARG A 91 5.31 24.79 -6.43
CA ARG A 91 6.76 25.05 -6.46
C ARG A 91 7.45 24.11 -7.44
N ALA A 92 8.53 24.56 -8.09
CA ALA A 92 9.40 23.70 -8.87
C ALA A 92 10.84 23.78 -8.35
N ILE A 93 11.50 22.63 -8.17
CA ILE A 93 12.83 22.57 -7.57
C ILE A 93 13.80 21.94 -8.58
N PRO A 94 14.90 22.62 -8.96
CA PRO A 94 15.94 22.01 -9.76
C PRO A 94 16.71 20.99 -8.93
N MET A 95 16.78 19.76 -9.41
CA MET A 95 17.46 18.67 -8.73
C MET A 95 18.39 17.91 -9.68
N VAL A 96 19.58 17.57 -9.20
CA VAL A 96 20.48 16.62 -9.86
C VAL A 96 20.44 15.31 -9.09
N PHE A 97 20.04 14.22 -9.76
CA PHE A 97 19.97 12.89 -9.16
C PHE A 97 21.04 11.98 -9.75
N VAL A 98 21.91 11.44 -8.90
CA VAL A 98 22.99 10.53 -9.31
C VAL A 98 23.12 9.38 -8.32
N THR A 99 23.45 8.19 -8.83
CA THR A 99 23.85 7.06 -8.00
C THR A 99 25.38 7.06 -7.88
N GLY A 100 25.88 6.92 -6.65
CA GLY A 100 27.31 6.89 -6.36
C GLY A 100 27.65 5.95 -5.22
N TYR A 101 28.93 5.84 -4.90
CA TYR A 101 29.37 5.12 -3.71
C TYR A 101 29.85 6.14 -2.67
N MET A 102 29.28 6.08 -1.47
CA MET A 102 29.74 6.81 -0.30
C MET A 102 30.20 5.81 0.75
N GLU A 103 31.45 5.93 1.20
CA GLU A 103 32.05 5.03 2.20
C GLU A 103 31.92 3.53 1.86
N GLY A 104 31.95 3.19 0.56
CA GLY A 104 31.84 1.81 0.08
C GLY A 104 30.41 1.27 -0.03
N VAL A 105 29.40 2.06 0.32
CA VAL A 105 27.98 1.72 0.15
C VAL A 105 27.40 2.49 -1.01
N MET A 106 26.59 1.83 -1.83
CA MET A 106 25.84 2.49 -2.90
C MET A 106 24.83 3.45 -2.27
N ALA A 107 24.90 4.72 -2.63
CA ALA A 107 24.08 5.80 -2.12
C ALA A 107 23.43 6.58 -3.27
N PHE A 108 22.23 7.07 -3.02
CA PHE A 108 21.58 8.07 -3.86
C PHE A 108 22.07 9.45 -3.44
N ILE A 109 22.61 10.21 -4.40
CA ILE A 109 23.16 11.53 -4.19
C ILE A 109 22.23 12.54 -4.88
N PHE A 110 21.71 13.46 -4.09
CA PHE A 110 20.84 14.54 -4.54
C PHE A 110 21.59 15.87 -4.45
N GLY A 111 21.74 16.55 -5.59
CA GLY A 111 22.23 17.91 -5.67
C GLY A 111 21.05 18.88 -5.72
N VAL A 112 20.90 19.69 -4.68
CA VAL A 112 19.82 20.68 -4.54
C VAL A 112 20.38 22.00 -4.03
N LYS A 113 19.68 23.10 -4.28
CA LYS A 113 20.06 24.40 -3.72
C LYS A 113 19.81 24.42 -2.21
N PRO A 114 20.62 25.14 -1.43
CA PRO A 114 20.45 25.23 0.01
C PRO A 114 19.10 25.85 0.42
N GLU A 115 18.55 26.74 -0.40
CA GLU A 115 17.24 27.39 -0.18
C GLU A 115 16.05 26.42 -0.33
N ASP A 116 16.25 25.31 -1.05
CA ASP A 116 15.24 24.28 -1.29
C ASP A 116 15.39 23.08 -0.33
N LEU A 117 16.42 23.09 0.52
CA LEU A 117 16.73 21.97 1.41
C LEU A 117 15.63 21.75 2.46
N ASP A 118 15.07 22.82 3.00
CA ASP A 118 13.99 22.75 3.99
C ASP A 118 12.74 22.08 3.40
N TYR A 119 12.44 22.34 2.12
CA TYR A 119 11.29 21.75 1.45
C TYR A 119 11.43 20.24 1.23
N ILE A 120 12.66 19.74 1.09
CA ILE A 120 12.95 18.32 0.85
C ILE A 120 13.07 17.54 2.16
N LEU A 121 13.51 18.19 3.24
CA LEU A 121 13.68 17.57 4.56
C LEU A 121 12.40 17.60 5.43
N GLU A 122 11.44 18.49 5.12
CA GLU A 122 10.17 18.59 5.84
C GLU A 122 9.03 17.70 5.28
N CYS A 123 9.24 17.07 4.12
CA CYS A 123 8.37 16.02 3.55
C CYS A 123 8.68 14.63 4.13
#